data_AF-A0ABD5TJQ0-F1
#
_entry.id   AF-A0ABD5TJQ0-F1
#
_cell.length_a   1.000
_cell.length_b   1.000
_cell.length_c   1.000
_cell.angle_alpha   90.00
_cell.angle_beta   90.00
_cell.angle_gamma   90.00
#
_symmetry.space_group_name_H-M   'P 1'
#
loop_
_entity.id
_entity.type
_entity.pdbx_description
1 polymer ?
#
loop_
_entity_poly.entity_id
_entity_poly.type
_entity_poly.pdbx_seq_one_letter_code
_entity_poly.pdbx_strand_id
1 'polypeptide(L)'
;MTTAFDNLQEAPQTQVDASDLNLEERTLLRRIKIDQTSTVRNAHGRGNFTVVYYLEGDEYRAAECFVEENRDHLEAIDFSKRNVLQSSVNHVVYDWILHHLGERRLEKYPTVVLEERTDGTRWIIDRDHYENYPNRRYTTGHGTAARLDDYALSELYADQEDVMTKSDLEAIDAIYGDVRYILEYFRVAEEYACDPITADNEMAIEKRD
;
A
#
# COMPACT_ATOMS: atom_id res chain seq x y z
N MET A 1 8.11 -18.88 27.05
CA MET A 1 8.13 -17.53 26.47
C MET A 1 9.33 -16.81 27.03
N THR A 2 10.16 -16.25 26.16
CA THR A 2 11.36 -15.49 26.54
C THR A 2 11.03 -14.00 26.64
N THR A 3 11.74 -13.24 27.49
CA THR A 3 11.51 -11.79 27.64
C THR A 3 11.67 -11.04 26.31
N ALA A 4 12.61 -11.48 25.45
CA ALA A 4 12.78 -10.92 24.12
C ALA A 4 11.54 -11.15 23.24
N PHE A 5 10.90 -12.31 23.36
CA PHE A 5 9.65 -12.60 22.64
C PHE A 5 8.46 -11.82 23.20
N ASP A 6 8.34 -11.68 24.52
CA ASP A 6 7.30 -10.87 25.17
C ASP A 6 7.35 -9.42 24.67
N ASN A 7 8.55 -8.83 24.61
CA ASN A 7 8.74 -7.48 24.07
C ASN A 7 8.34 -7.38 22.59
N LEU A 8 8.62 -8.41 21.79
CA LEU A 8 8.25 -8.48 20.38
C LEU A 8 6.74 -8.67 20.16
N GLN A 9 6.01 -9.21 21.14
CA GLN A 9 4.55 -9.24 21.10
C GLN A 9 3.92 -7.87 21.38
N GLU A 10 4.60 -7.02 22.17
CA GLU A 10 4.13 -5.68 22.47
C GLU A 10 4.40 -4.70 21.31
N ALA A 11 5.60 -4.74 20.72
CA ALA A 11 5.99 -3.87 19.62
C ALA A 11 7.23 -4.39 18.86
N PRO A 12 7.45 -3.94 17.61
CA PRO A 12 8.72 -4.12 16.91
C PRO A 12 9.90 -3.55 17.70
N GLN A 13 11.07 -4.18 17.56
CA GLN A 13 12.25 -3.88 18.35
C GLN A 13 13.49 -3.67 17.46
N THR A 14 14.40 -2.77 17.82
CA THR A 14 15.64 -2.52 17.07
C THR A 14 16.84 -3.33 17.56
N GLN A 15 16.75 -3.89 18.77
CA GLN A 15 17.83 -4.64 19.42
C GLN A 15 17.29 -5.96 19.97
N VAL A 16 17.32 -7.00 19.14
CA VAL A 16 16.97 -8.36 19.55
C VAL A 16 18.16 -9.26 19.24
N ASP A 17 18.65 -9.97 20.26
CA ASP A 17 19.54 -11.09 20.05
C ASP A 17 18.71 -12.35 19.79
N ALA A 18 18.81 -12.91 18.58
CA ALA A 18 18.08 -14.12 18.23
C ALA A 18 18.46 -15.31 19.13
N SER A 19 19.65 -15.30 19.74
CA SER A 19 20.08 -16.33 20.68
C SER A 19 19.23 -16.37 21.95
N ASP A 20 18.60 -15.26 22.34
CA ASP A 20 17.70 -15.15 23.49
C ASP A 20 16.32 -15.75 23.24
N LEU A 21 15.98 -16.05 21.99
CA LEU A 21 14.72 -16.69 21.59
C LEU A 21 14.88 -18.22 21.55
N ASN A 22 13.81 -18.94 21.89
CA ASN A 22 13.76 -20.40 21.70
C ASN A 22 13.49 -20.78 20.22
N LEU A 23 13.52 -22.08 19.88
CA LEU A 23 13.36 -22.53 18.50
C LEU A 23 12.02 -22.13 17.88
N GLU A 24 10.91 -22.26 18.61
CA GLU A 24 9.57 -21.92 18.14
C GLU A 24 9.39 -20.40 18.01
N GLU A 25 9.98 -19.63 18.89
CA GLU A 25 9.96 -18.16 18.82
C GLU A 25 10.76 -17.64 17.64
N ARG A 26 11.91 -18.27 17.33
CA ARG A 26 12.75 -17.91 16.18
C ARG A 26 12.06 -18.15 14.84
N THR A 27 11.14 -19.11 14.73
CA THR A 27 10.42 -19.34 13.47
C THR A 27 9.39 -18.25 13.18
N LEU A 28 8.90 -17.56 14.20
CA LEU A 28 7.98 -16.43 14.09
C LEU A 28 8.70 -15.09 13.89
N LEU A 29 9.98 -15.01 14.27
CA LEU A 29 10.79 -13.81 14.11
C LEU A 29 10.94 -13.44 12.63
N ARG A 30 10.71 -12.16 12.33
CA ARG A 30 10.99 -11.51 11.06
C ARG A 30 11.91 -10.32 11.31
N ARG A 31 12.55 -9.82 10.25
CA ARG A 31 13.40 -8.62 10.33
C ARG A 31 13.34 -7.79 9.06
N ILE A 32 13.43 -6.48 9.22
CA ILE A 32 13.67 -5.50 8.17
C ILE A 32 15.16 -5.19 8.22
N LYS A 33 15.90 -5.64 7.20
CA LYS A 33 17.34 -5.41 7.08
C LYS A 33 17.68 -5.05 5.65
N ILE A 34 18.43 -3.96 5.48
CA ILE A 34 18.92 -3.53 4.18
C ILE A 34 20.33 -4.06 3.98
N ASP A 35 20.49 -5.07 3.14
CA ASP A 35 21.80 -5.55 2.74
C ASP A 35 22.42 -4.57 1.74
N GLN A 36 23.49 -3.89 2.15
CA GLN A 36 24.19 -2.85 1.35
C GLN A 36 24.87 -3.37 0.07
N THR A 37 24.72 -4.65 -0.28
CA THR A 37 25.31 -5.27 -1.47
C THR A 37 24.58 -4.91 -2.77
N SER A 38 23.54 -4.07 -2.73
CA SER A 38 22.83 -3.68 -3.96
C SER A 38 23.71 -2.79 -4.84
N THR A 39 23.83 -3.15 -6.12
CA THR A 39 24.44 -2.37 -7.21
C THR A 39 23.73 -1.04 -7.52
N VAL A 40 22.73 -0.66 -6.72
CA VAL A 40 21.93 0.56 -6.85
C VAL A 40 22.61 1.67 -6.04
N ARG A 41 23.32 2.57 -6.73
CA ARG A 41 23.94 3.75 -6.12
C ARG A 41 22.86 4.77 -5.77
N ASN A 42 22.40 4.78 -4.52
CA ASN A 42 21.70 5.94 -3.97
C ASN A 42 22.67 6.87 -3.22
N ALA A 43 22.40 8.16 -3.34
CA ALA A 43 23.28 9.25 -3.00
C ALA A 43 23.31 9.52 -1.48
N HIS A 44 24.53 9.61 -0.92
CA HIS A 44 24.90 10.53 0.17
C HIS A 44 24.43 10.26 1.62
N GLY A 45 23.75 9.16 1.95
CA GLY A 45 23.55 8.77 3.37
C GLY A 45 24.79 8.09 3.96
N ARG A 46 25.50 8.73 4.90
CA ARG A 46 26.57 8.07 5.68
C ARG A 46 25.91 7.19 6.76
N GLY A 47 26.10 5.87 6.72
CA GLY A 47 25.67 4.94 7.78
C GLY A 47 24.96 3.68 7.27
N ASN A 48 24.75 2.71 8.17
CA ASN A 48 23.96 1.51 7.91
C ASN A 48 22.52 1.74 8.41
N PHE A 49 21.53 1.17 7.73
CA PHE A 49 20.16 1.13 8.24
C PHE A 49 20.11 0.33 9.55
N THR A 50 19.41 0.87 10.55
CA THR A 50 19.03 0.18 11.77
C THR A 50 18.10 -0.99 11.41
N VAL A 51 18.42 -2.18 11.94
CA VAL A 51 17.61 -3.38 11.72
C VAL A 51 16.42 -3.36 12.68
N VAL A 52 15.23 -3.65 12.17
CA VAL A 52 14.00 -3.80 12.99
C VAL A 52 13.58 -5.25 12.98
N TYR A 53 13.30 -5.81 14.15
CA TYR A 53 12.80 -7.16 14.39
C TYR A 53 11.32 -7.08 14.77
N TYR A 54 10.53 -8.01 14.26
CA TYR A 54 9.09 -8.04 14.48
C TYR A 54 8.55 -9.48 14.35
N LEU A 55 7.30 -9.70 14.74
CA LEU A 55 6.62 -10.98 14.55
C LEU A 55 5.75 -10.94 13.28
N GLU A 56 5.57 -12.08 12.63
CA GLU A 56 4.67 -12.20 11.48
C GLU A 56 3.27 -11.64 11.79
N GLY A 57 2.74 -10.81 10.87
CA GLY A 57 1.49 -10.08 11.05
C GLY A 57 1.66 -8.65 11.60
N ASP A 58 2.86 -8.28 12.06
CA ASP A 58 3.15 -6.93 12.57
C ASP A 58 3.89 -6.03 11.55
N GLU A 59 3.71 -6.30 10.25
CA GLU A 59 4.43 -5.60 9.17
C GLU A 59 4.17 -4.09 9.18
N TYR A 60 2.94 -3.67 9.56
CA TYR A 60 2.55 -2.26 9.60
C TYR A 60 3.35 -1.47 10.64
N ARG A 61 3.38 -1.96 11.90
CA ARG A 61 4.12 -1.29 12.98
C ARG A 61 5.62 -1.45 12.79
N ALA A 62 6.07 -2.58 12.24
CA ALA A 62 7.48 -2.79 11.93
C ALA A 62 7.99 -1.78 10.90
N ALA A 63 7.18 -1.48 9.87
CA ALA A 63 7.50 -0.45 8.90
C ALA A 63 7.48 0.96 9.51
N GLU A 64 6.53 1.27 10.39
CA GLU A 64 6.48 2.53 11.13
C GLU A 64 7.77 2.76 11.93
N CYS A 65 8.12 1.80 12.78
CA CYS A 65 9.35 1.83 13.58
C CYS A 65 10.60 1.94 12.68
N PHE A 66 10.65 1.19 11.57
CA PHE A 66 11.76 1.29 10.64
C PHE A 66 11.88 2.68 10.00
N VAL A 67 10.75 3.33 9.68
CA VAL A 67 10.74 4.70 9.15
C VAL A 67 11.21 5.69 10.20
N GLU A 68 10.72 5.60 11.43
CA GLU A 68 11.14 6.47 12.54
C GLU A 68 12.64 6.41 12.80
N GLU A 69 13.20 5.19 12.84
CA GLU A 69 14.61 4.94 13.13
C GLU A 69 15.56 5.30 11.98
N ASN A 70 15.06 5.33 10.74
CA ASN A 70 15.88 5.50 9.55
C ASN A 70 15.46 6.68 8.67
N ARG A 71 14.65 7.60 9.19
CA ARG A 71 14.01 8.68 8.43
C ARG A 71 15.01 9.45 7.56
N ASP A 72 16.11 9.91 8.14
CA ASP A 72 17.15 10.68 7.42
C ASP A 72 17.73 9.92 6.21
N HIS A 73 17.93 8.61 6.33
CA HIS A 73 18.43 7.78 5.22
C HIS A 73 17.36 7.53 4.17
N LEU A 74 16.11 7.41 4.59
CA LEU A 74 14.97 7.16 3.72
C LEU A 74 14.62 8.40 2.89
N GLU A 75 14.62 9.60 3.50
CA GLU A 75 14.34 10.87 2.82
C GLU A 75 15.41 11.22 1.75
N ALA A 76 16.60 10.61 1.82
CA ALA A 76 17.64 10.73 0.81
C ALA A 76 17.42 9.83 -0.43
N ILE A 77 16.42 8.94 -0.41
CA ILE A 77 16.12 8.00 -1.49
C ILE A 77 15.09 8.60 -2.46
N ASP A 78 15.39 8.53 -3.75
CA ASP A 78 14.42 8.81 -4.81
C ASP A 78 13.52 7.58 -5.03
N PHE A 79 12.30 7.63 -4.47
CA PHE A 79 11.31 6.55 -4.56
C PHE A 79 10.55 6.49 -5.91
N SER A 80 10.71 7.50 -6.77
CA SER A 80 10.15 7.47 -8.13
C SER A 80 10.84 6.44 -9.04
N LYS A 81 11.98 5.91 -8.62
CA LYS A 81 12.79 4.92 -9.34
C LYS A 81 12.97 3.66 -8.52
N ARG A 82 13.42 2.60 -9.19
CA ARG A 82 13.88 1.38 -8.52
C ARG A 82 14.97 1.73 -7.51
N ASN A 83 14.76 1.36 -6.25
CA ASN A 83 15.63 1.68 -5.13
C ASN A 83 16.06 0.43 -4.35
N VAL A 84 16.97 0.61 -3.39
CA VAL A 84 17.54 -0.49 -2.59
C VAL A 84 16.49 -1.23 -1.75
N LEU A 85 15.54 -0.51 -1.17
CA LEU A 85 14.51 -1.09 -0.29
C LEU A 85 13.64 -2.10 -1.05
N GLN A 86 13.26 -1.78 -2.29
CA GLN A 86 12.41 -2.63 -3.12
C GLN A 86 12.97 -4.05 -3.31
N SER A 87 14.29 -4.23 -3.28
CA SER A 87 14.93 -5.54 -3.37
C SER A 87 15.30 -6.17 -2.03
N SER A 88 15.39 -5.37 -0.98
CA SER A 88 15.90 -5.80 0.33
C SER A 88 14.82 -6.20 1.32
N VAL A 89 13.57 -5.77 1.13
CA VAL A 89 12.47 -6.03 2.06
C VAL A 89 11.31 -6.73 1.37
N ASN A 90 10.48 -7.42 2.14
CA ASN A 90 9.22 -8.00 1.65
C ASN A 90 8.33 -6.88 1.09
N HIS A 91 7.61 -7.15 0.00
CA HIS A 91 6.72 -6.18 -0.64
C HIS A 91 5.71 -5.54 0.32
N VAL A 92 5.09 -6.30 1.23
CA VAL A 92 4.15 -5.77 2.23
C VAL A 92 4.83 -4.77 3.16
N VAL A 93 6.07 -5.05 3.58
CA VAL A 93 6.85 -4.12 4.40
C VAL A 93 7.25 -2.89 3.61
N TYR A 94 7.75 -3.09 2.37
CA TYR A 94 8.05 -1.98 1.47
C TYR A 94 6.83 -1.07 1.30
N ASP A 95 5.66 -1.70 1.21
CA ASP A 95 4.42 -0.99 0.99
C ASP A 95 4.09 -0.03 2.14
N TRP A 96 4.26 -0.49 3.37
CA TRP A 96 4.04 0.29 4.58
C TRP A 96 5.17 1.29 4.86
N ILE A 97 6.41 1.01 4.46
CA ILE A 97 7.50 1.99 4.55
C ILE A 97 7.15 3.23 3.71
N LEU A 98 6.72 3.02 2.45
CA LEU A 98 6.28 4.13 1.60
C LEU A 98 5.06 4.87 2.17
N HIS A 99 4.16 4.13 2.83
CA HIS A 99 3.00 4.71 3.51
C HIS A 99 3.42 5.68 4.62
N HIS A 100 4.26 5.22 5.54
CA HIS A 100 4.72 6.01 6.70
C HIS A 100 5.69 7.15 6.34
N LEU A 101 6.35 7.07 5.17
CA LEU A 101 7.11 8.18 4.61
C LEU A 101 6.23 9.26 3.98
N GLY A 102 4.96 8.98 3.71
CA GLY A 102 4.07 9.89 2.99
C GLY A 102 4.32 9.92 1.47
N GLU A 103 5.18 9.04 0.94
CA GLU A 103 5.40 8.86 -0.51
C GLU A 103 4.15 8.31 -1.20
N ARG A 104 3.30 7.62 -0.43
CA ARG A 104 1.96 7.21 -0.83
C ARG A 104 1.07 7.04 0.38
N ARG A 105 -0.24 7.04 0.18
CA ARG A 105 -1.23 6.60 1.16
C ARG A 105 -1.84 5.30 0.66
N LEU A 106 -2.05 4.37 1.57
CA LEU A 106 -2.60 3.05 1.27
C LEU A 106 -3.76 2.77 2.19
N GLU A 107 -4.88 2.40 1.60
CA GLU A 107 -6.08 2.00 2.33
C GLU A 107 -6.62 0.70 1.75
N LYS A 108 -6.95 -0.21 2.65
CA LYS A 108 -7.27 -1.60 2.32
C LYS A 108 -8.73 -1.84 2.67
N TYR A 109 -9.57 -1.97 1.65
CA TYR A 109 -10.98 -2.27 1.76
C TYR A 109 -11.23 -3.77 1.52
N PRO A 110 -12.43 -4.30 1.81
CA PRO A 110 -12.73 -5.72 1.62
C PRO A 110 -12.51 -6.23 0.20
N THR A 111 -12.85 -5.44 -0.83
CA THR A 111 -12.77 -5.84 -2.24
C THR A 111 -11.73 -5.09 -3.06
N VAL A 112 -11.24 -3.94 -2.56
CA VAL A 112 -10.27 -3.11 -3.28
C VAL A 112 -9.17 -2.57 -2.37
N VAL A 113 -8.07 -2.13 -2.97
CA VAL A 113 -7.02 -1.33 -2.34
C VAL A 113 -6.95 0.02 -3.03
N LEU A 114 -7.08 1.09 -2.25
CA LEU A 114 -6.81 2.45 -2.68
C LEU A 114 -5.34 2.76 -2.39
N GLU A 115 -4.61 3.20 -3.41
CA GLU A 115 -3.29 3.80 -3.28
C GLU A 115 -3.33 5.22 -3.85
N GLU A 116 -3.00 6.21 -3.03
CA GLU A 116 -2.83 7.60 -3.46
C GLU A 116 -1.34 7.96 -3.45
N ARG A 117 -0.85 8.60 -4.49
CA ARG A 117 0.54 9.04 -4.60
C ARG A 117 0.65 10.56 -4.51
N THR A 118 1.84 11.02 -4.13
CA THR A 118 2.15 12.44 -4.00
C THR A 118 2.09 13.21 -5.33
N ASP A 119 2.22 12.51 -6.45
CA ASP A 119 2.09 13.07 -7.80
C ASP A 119 0.64 13.22 -8.28
N GLY A 120 -0.36 12.94 -7.43
CA GLY A 120 -1.77 13.01 -7.77
C GLY A 120 -2.35 11.73 -8.37
N THR A 121 -1.51 10.73 -8.68
CA THR A 121 -1.97 9.43 -9.19
C THR A 121 -2.71 8.66 -8.10
N ARG A 122 -3.87 8.11 -8.47
CA ARG A 122 -4.64 7.18 -7.63
C ARG A 122 -4.78 5.85 -8.33
N TRP A 123 -4.54 4.77 -7.61
CA TRP A 123 -4.81 3.41 -8.05
C TRP A 123 -5.91 2.81 -7.20
N ILE A 124 -6.87 2.17 -7.86
CA ILE A 124 -7.88 1.34 -7.21
C ILE A 124 -7.74 -0.06 -7.76
N ILE A 125 -7.25 -0.96 -6.94
CA ILE A 125 -6.76 -2.27 -7.35
C ILE A 125 -7.63 -3.34 -6.70
N ASP A 126 -7.97 -4.38 -7.44
CA ASP A 126 -8.57 -5.59 -6.88
C ASP A 126 -7.78 -6.08 -5.65
N ARG A 127 -8.50 -6.38 -4.56
CA ARG A 127 -7.87 -6.74 -3.29
C ARG A 127 -7.03 -8.00 -3.41
N ASP A 128 -7.58 -9.05 -4.03
CA ASP A 128 -6.91 -10.34 -4.17
C ASP A 128 -5.69 -10.20 -5.08
N HIS A 129 -5.81 -9.43 -6.17
CA HIS A 129 -4.71 -9.17 -7.09
C HIS A 129 -3.56 -8.41 -6.41
N TYR A 130 -3.90 -7.41 -5.59
CA TYR A 130 -2.93 -6.64 -4.82
C TYR A 130 -2.10 -7.53 -3.89
N GLU A 131 -2.74 -8.46 -3.19
CA GLU A 131 -2.05 -9.33 -2.24
C GLU A 131 -1.23 -10.43 -2.92
N ASN A 132 -1.77 -11.05 -3.96
CA ASN A 132 -1.18 -12.24 -4.57
C ASN A 132 -0.15 -11.95 -5.69
N TYR A 133 -0.18 -10.74 -6.29
CA TYR A 133 0.68 -10.41 -7.44
C TYR A 133 1.47 -9.11 -7.24
N PRO A 134 2.37 -9.02 -6.24
CA PRO A 134 3.07 -7.78 -5.89
C PRO A 134 3.90 -7.17 -7.03
N ASN A 135 4.40 -7.99 -7.96
CA ASN A 135 5.17 -7.54 -9.12
C ASN A 135 4.30 -7.12 -10.33
N ARG A 136 2.98 -7.24 -10.24
CA ARG A 136 2.03 -6.98 -11.35
C ARG A 136 0.78 -6.21 -10.93
N ARG A 137 0.84 -5.49 -9.79
CA ARG A 137 -0.29 -4.72 -9.26
C ARG A 137 -0.73 -3.58 -10.18
N TYR A 138 0.26 -2.86 -10.73
CA TYR A 138 0.02 -1.64 -11.49
C TYR A 138 -0.02 -1.95 -12.98
N THR A 139 -1.22 -2.23 -13.47
CA THR A 139 -1.49 -2.41 -14.89
C THR A 139 -2.94 -2.11 -15.18
N THR A 140 -3.19 -1.31 -16.21
CA THR A 140 -4.53 -0.99 -16.69
C THR A 140 -4.99 -1.96 -17.78
N GLY A 141 -4.10 -2.81 -18.31
CA GLY A 141 -4.39 -3.68 -19.46
C GLY A 141 -5.00 -5.05 -19.13
N HIS A 142 -5.10 -5.43 -17.85
CA HIS A 142 -5.52 -6.78 -17.44
C HIS A 142 -6.82 -6.83 -16.63
N GLY A 143 -7.54 -5.72 -16.49
CA GLY A 143 -8.85 -5.74 -15.83
C GLY A 143 -8.80 -5.97 -14.31
N THR A 144 -7.68 -5.64 -13.66
CA THR A 144 -7.48 -5.84 -12.21
C THR A 144 -7.24 -4.54 -11.45
N ALA A 145 -7.23 -3.41 -12.14
CA ALA A 145 -7.06 -2.10 -11.52
C ALA A 145 -7.64 -0.98 -12.41
N ALA A 146 -8.05 0.09 -11.74
CA ALA A 146 -8.27 1.40 -12.32
C ALA A 146 -7.17 2.36 -11.86
N ARG A 147 -6.85 3.33 -12.71
CA ARG A 147 -5.95 4.44 -12.40
C ARG A 147 -6.64 5.76 -12.72
N LEU A 148 -6.56 6.71 -11.81
CA LEU A 148 -7.00 8.09 -12.01
C LEU A 148 -5.80 9.01 -11.88
N ASP A 149 -5.59 9.89 -12.85
CA ASP A 149 -4.50 10.87 -12.83
C ASP A 149 -5.08 12.26 -12.52
N ASP A 150 -4.48 12.99 -11.58
CA ASP A 150 -4.80 14.39 -11.23
C ASP A 150 -6.29 14.69 -10.90
N TYR A 151 -7.03 13.70 -10.41
CA TYR A 151 -8.45 13.84 -10.10
C TYR A 151 -8.81 13.19 -8.76
N ALA A 152 -9.42 13.96 -7.85
CA ALA A 152 -9.79 13.45 -6.53
C ALA A 152 -11.05 12.58 -6.61
N LEU A 153 -11.09 11.48 -5.85
CA LEU A 153 -12.25 10.58 -5.85
C LEU A 153 -13.51 11.24 -5.28
N SER A 154 -13.35 12.17 -4.33
CA SER A 154 -14.46 12.98 -3.82
C SER A 154 -15.03 13.92 -4.87
N GLU A 155 -14.18 14.51 -5.72
CA GLU A 155 -14.60 15.37 -6.84
C GLU A 155 -15.28 14.54 -7.92
N LEU A 156 -14.68 13.40 -8.29
CA LEU A 156 -15.31 12.44 -9.20
C LEU A 156 -16.70 12.04 -8.70
N TYR A 157 -16.83 11.69 -7.43
CA TYR A 157 -18.12 11.33 -6.88
C TYR A 157 -19.09 12.50 -6.94
N ALA A 158 -18.69 13.71 -6.55
CA ALA A 158 -19.56 14.88 -6.53
C ALA A 158 -20.02 15.35 -7.92
N ASP A 159 -19.13 15.29 -8.92
CA ASP A 159 -19.38 15.82 -10.27
C ASP A 159 -20.32 14.96 -11.12
N GLN A 160 -20.48 13.68 -10.78
CA GLN A 160 -21.38 12.78 -11.49
C GLN A 160 -22.84 13.00 -11.08
N GLU A 161 -23.78 12.49 -11.88
CA GLU A 161 -25.21 12.49 -11.53
C GLU A 161 -25.50 11.54 -10.35
N ASP A 162 -26.76 11.50 -9.91
CA ASP A 162 -27.20 10.61 -8.82
C ASP A 162 -27.01 9.14 -9.17
N VAL A 163 -27.16 8.80 -10.46
CA VAL A 163 -26.79 7.49 -11.01
C VAL A 163 -25.47 7.64 -11.75
N MET A 164 -24.47 6.87 -11.34
CA MET A 164 -23.16 6.83 -11.98
C MET A 164 -22.94 5.44 -12.56
N THR A 165 -22.88 5.35 -13.89
CA THR A 165 -22.69 4.10 -14.61
C THR A 165 -21.22 3.83 -14.91
N LYS A 166 -20.93 2.59 -15.31
CA LYS A 166 -19.61 2.22 -15.82
C LYS A 166 -19.25 3.06 -17.06
N SER A 167 -20.18 3.26 -18.00
CA SER A 167 -19.94 4.03 -19.22
C SER A 167 -19.60 5.49 -18.93
N ASP A 168 -20.22 6.10 -17.91
CA ASP A 168 -19.94 7.48 -17.51
C ASP A 168 -18.47 7.64 -17.09
N LEU A 169 -17.94 6.67 -16.33
CA LEU A 169 -16.54 6.66 -15.92
C LEU A 169 -15.58 6.35 -17.08
N GLU A 170 -15.96 5.48 -18.01
CA GLU A 170 -15.15 5.18 -19.21
C GLU A 170 -15.02 6.39 -20.15
N ALA A 171 -15.96 7.33 -20.10
CA ALA A 171 -15.92 8.55 -20.89
C ALA A 171 -14.95 9.62 -20.34
N ILE A 172 -14.38 9.42 -19.15
CA ILE A 172 -13.49 10.39 -18.50
C ILE A 172 -12.03 10.12 -18.89
N ASP A 173 -11.42 11.04 -19.64
CA ASP A 173 -10.04 10.92 -20.15
C ASP A 173 -8.96 10.76 -19.06
N ALA A 174 -9.24 11.19 -17.83
CA ALA A 174 -8.34 11.05 -16.69
C ALA A 174 -8.35 9.65 -16.06
N ILE A 175 -9.26 8.77 -16.49
CA ILE A 175 -9.45 7.43 -15.95
C ILE A 175 -8.94 6.37 -16.93
N TYR A 176 -8.18 5.41 -16.40
CA TYR A 176 -7.58 4.34 -17.16
C TYR A 176 -7.84 2.99 -16.52
N GLY A 177 -7.93 1.95 -17.35
CA GLY A 177 -8.09 0.58 -16.88
C GLY A 177 -9.55 0.24 -16.61
N ASP A 178 -9.79 -0.55 -15.56
CA ASP A 178 -11.11 -1.13 -15.32
C ASP A 178 -11.89 -0.33 -14.29
N VAL A 179 -12.74 0.58 -14.79
CA VAL A 179 -13.51 1.52 -13.96
C VAL A 179 -14.48 0.84 -12.99
N ARG A 180 -14.76 -0.47 -13.17
CA ARG A 180 -15.56 -1.23 -12.20
C ARG A 180 -14.97 -1.14 -10.80
N TYR A 181 -13.65 -1.10 -10.64
CA TYR A 181 -13.04 -0.96 -9.32
C TYR A 181 -13.29 0.40 -8.68
N ILE A 182 -13.53 1.46 -9.46
CA ILE A 182 -13.90 2.77 -8.94
C ILE A 182 -15.31 2.73 -8.34
N LEU A 183 -16.27 2.12 -9.05
CA LEU A 183 -17.63 1.91 -8.54
C LEU A 183 -17.62 1.01 -7.30
N GLU A 184 -16.81 -0.05 -7.32
CA GLU A 184 -16.61 -0.94 -6.18
C GLU A 184 -16.02 -0.20 -4.98
N TYR A 185 -15.05 0.69 -5.19
CA TYR A 185 -14.49 1.53 -4.12
C TYR A 185 -15.56 2.41 -3.47
N PHE A 186 -16.34 3.15 -4.26
CA PHE A 186 -17.42 3.98 -3.71
C PHE A 186 -18.43 3.16 -2.90
N ARG A 187 -18.68 1.90 -3.29
CA ARG A 187 -19.58 1.01 -2.54
C ARG A 187 -19.02 0.57 -1.19
N VAL A 188 -17.71 0.42 -1.05
CA VAL A 188 -17.09 -0.15 0.16
C VAL A 188 -16.43 0.88 1.08
N ALA A 189 -16.18 2.08 0.56
CA ALA A 189 -15.64 3.19 1.34
C ALA A 189 -16.76 3.90 2.08
N GLU A 190 -16.67 3.94 3.42
CA GLU A 190 -17.74 4.40 4.31
C GLU A 190 -18.09 5.88 4.12
N GLU A 191 -17.15 6.68 3.58
CA GLU A 191 -17.39 8.10 3.30
C GLU A 191 -18.35 8.36 2.13
N TYR A 192 -18.66 7.35 1.30
CA TYR A 192 -19.57 7.48 0.17
C TYR A 192 -20.90 6.75 0.44
N ALA A 193 -21.99 7.51 0.43
CA ALA A 193 -23.32 6.96 0.63
C ALA A 193 -23.92 6.56 -0.73
N CYS A 194 -23.74 5.31 -1.16
CA CYS A 194 -24.37 4.81 -2.38
C CYS A 194 -24.81 3.34 -2.31
N ASP A 195 -25.70 2.97 -3.22
CA ASP A 195 -26.13 1.60 -3.46
C ASP A 195 -25.64 1.06 -4.80
N PRO A 196 -25.29 -0.24 -4.87
CA PRO A 196 -25.09 -0.90 -6.15
C PRO A 196 -26.43 -1.09 -6.87
N ILE A 197 -26.51 -0.65 -8.12
CA ILE A 197 -27.68 -0.86 -8.98
C ILE A 197 -27.24 -1.39 -10.35
N THR A 198 -28.23 -1.67 -11.20
CA THR A 198 -28.02 -1.94 -12.63
C THR A 198 -28.77 -0.90 -13.43
N ALA A 199 -28.06 -0.11 -14.22
CA ALA A 199 -28.61 0.88 -15.13
C ALA A 199 -28.08 0.56 -16.55
N ASP A 200 -28.92 0.72 -17.57
CA ASP A 200 -28.56 0.47 -18.97
C ASP A 200 -27.91 -0.91 -19.28
N ASN A 201 -28.28 -1.93 -18.50
CA ASN A 201 -27.71 -3.28 -18.53
C ASN A 201 -26.23 -3.37 -18.13
N GLU A 202 -25.73 -2.41 -17.36
CA GLU A 202 -24.38 -2.45 -16.80
C GLU A 202 -24.33 -2.11 -15.31
N MET A 203 -23.14 -2.27 -14.74
CA MET A 203 -22.86 -1.96 -13.34
C MET A 203 -22.92 -0.44 -13.13
N ALA A 204 -23.62 -0.03 -12.08
CA ALA A 204 -23.76 1.36 -11.69
C ALA A 204 -23.89 1.48 -10.17
N ILE A 205 -23.73 2.71 -9.66
CA ILE A 205 -24.08 3.07 -8.29
C ILE A 205 -25.14 4.18 -8.31
N GLU A 206 -26.01 4.18 -7.29
CA GLU A 206 -26.97 5.26 -7.02
C GLU A 206 -26.58 5.94 -5.71
N LYS A 207 -26.37 7.26 -5.75
CA LYS A 207 -26.06 8.06 -4.57
C LYS A 207 -27.27 8.15 -3.65
N ARG A 208 -27.00 8.22 -2.36
CA ARG A 208 -28.00 8.43 -1.31
C ARG A 208 -27.80 9.83 -0.71
N ASP A 209 -28.92 10.50 -0.45
CA ASP A 209 -28.98 11.76 0.30
C ASP A 209 -28.55 11.60 1.77
#